data_AF-A0A957XXZ1-F1
#
_entry.id   AF-A0A957XXZ1-F1
#
_cell.length_a   1.000
_cell.length_b   1.000
_cell.length_c   1.000
_cell.angle_alpha   90.00
_cell.angle_beta   90.00
_cell.angle_gamma   90.00
#
_symmetry.space_group_name_H-M   'P 1'
#
loop_
_entity.id
_entity.type
_entity.pdbx_description
1 polymer ?
#
loop_
_entity_poly.entity_id
_entity_poly.type
_entity_poly.pdbx_seq_one_letter_code
_entity_poly.pdbx_strand_id
1 'polypeptide(L)'
;MSDQSGGQHDEVAQRLRRLQQLGIKRGRAGIKPPPAAPEREPATLPSPGLTLLDLVGGRIVETAFGPCHVVETRFPLDEARGGWPLGAALAIDGAAVAACSRNEEMAGFDFRRAAFIDTETSGLSGGAGTFAFMVGIGTFE
;
A
#
# COMPACT_ATOMS: atom_id res chain seq x y z
N MET A 1 -41.13 -23.18 4.12
CA MET A 1 -40.02 -22.64 3.31
C MET A 1 -39.98 -21.15 3.59
N SER A 2 -39.24 -20.77 4.64
CA SER A 2 -39.34 -19.46 5.26
C SER A 2 -38.19 -18.58 4.81
N ASP A 3 -38.62 -17.46 4.25
CA ASP A 3 -37.95 -16.22 3.88
C ASP A 3 -36.60 -15.92 4.60
N GLN A 4 -35.48 -16.08 3.88
CA GLN A 4 -34.14 -15.66 4.32
C GLN A 4 -33.76 -14.25 3.82
N SER A 5 -34.66 -13.51 3.18
CA SER A 5 -34.33 -12.22 2.54
C SER A 5 -34.32 -11.02 3.50
N GLY A 6 -35.00 -11.12 4.65
CA GLY A 6 -35.19 -10.00 5.58
C GLY A 6 -33.99 -9.65 6.48
N GLY A 7 -33.12 -10.63 6.80
CA GLY A 7 -32.05 -10.43 7.80
C GLY A 7 -30.87 -9.59 7.31
N GLN A 8 -30.55 -9.66 6.03
CA GLN A 8 -29.38 -8.99 5.45
C GLN A 8 -29.60 -7.48 5.27
N HIS A 9 -30.85 -7.06 5.07
CA HIS A 9 -31.23 -5.66 4.98
C HIS A 9 -31.15 -4.95 6.34
N ASP A 10 -31.52 -5.63 7.42
CA ASP A 10 -31.47 -5.08 8.78
C ASP A 10 -30.03 -4.92 9.29
N GLU A 11 -29.14 -5.85 8.94
CA GLU A 11 -27.72 -5.79 9.31
C GLU A 11 -27.02 -4.61 8.62
N VAL A 12 -27.28 -4.41 7.32
CA VAL A 12 -26.77 -3.26 6.56
C VAL A 12 -27.31 -1.94 7.13
N ALA A 13 -28.60 -1.90 7.50
CA ALA A 13 -29.20 -0.71 8.11
C ALA A 13 -28.62 -0.41 9.50
N GLN A 14 -28.31 -1.43 10.32
CA GLN A 14 -27.62 -1.24 11.60
C GLN A 14 -26.19 -0.74 11.40
N ARG A 15 -25.48 -1.29 10.41
CA ARG A 15 -24.11 -0.87 10.08
C ARG A 15 -24.07 0.58 9.62
N LEU A 16 -25.02 1.00 8.78
CA LEU A 16 -25.16 2.39 8.33
C LEU A 16 -25.49 3.34 9.48
N ARG A 17 -26.38 2.95 10.40
CA ARG A 17 -26.70 3.74 11.60
C ARG A 17 -25.48 3.90 12.52
N ARG A 18 -24.68 2.84 12.69
CA ARG A 18 -23.43 2.89 13.47
C ARG A 18 -22.40 3.82 12.84
N LEU A 19 -22.26 3.81 11.50
CA LEU A 19 -21.39 4.74 10.78
C LEU A 19 -21.84 6.20 10.91
N GLN A 20 -23.15 6.46 10.90
CA GLN A 20 -23.72 7.80 11.09
C GLN A 20 -23.48 8.33 12.52
N GLN A 21 -23.66 7.48 13.55
CA GLN A 21 -23.38 7.84 14.94
C GLN A 21 -21.90 8.13 15.20
N LEU A 22 -21.00 7.49 14.47
CA LEU A 22 -19.55 7.73 14.52
C LEU A 22 -19.11 8.97 13.72
N GLY A 23 -20.05 9.77 13.18
CA GLY A 23 -19.74 10.98 12.42
C GLY A 23 -19.12 10.72 11.04
N ILE A 24 -19.11 9.47 10.58
CA ILE A 24 -18.59 9.10 9.25
C ILE A 24 -19.63 9.52 8.21
N LYS A 25 -19.55 10.77 7.77
CA LYS A 25 -20.30 11.28 6.62
C LYS A 25 -19.69 10.69 5.34
N ARG A 26 -20.27 9.61 4.80
CA ARG A 26 -20.03 9.24 3.41
C ARG A 26 -20.54 10.37 2.51
N GLY A 27 -19.63 11.16 1.95
CA GLY A 27 -19.94 12.03 0.82
C GLY A 27 -19.21 13.37 0.82
N ARG A 28 -18.64 13.68 -0.33
CA ARG A 28 -18.16 14.99 -0.80
C ARG A 28 -19.21 16.11 -0.76
N ALA A 29 -20.41 15.88 -0.21
CA ALA A 29 -21.60 16.71 -0.33
C ALA A 29 -21.52 18.11 0.33
N GLY A 30 -20.41 18.43 1.00
CA GLY A 30 -20.12 19.79 1.51
C GLY A 30 -18.71 20.29 1.18
N ILE A 31 -17.94 19.52 0.41
CA ILE A 31 -16.62 19.94 -0.04
C ILE A 31 -16.84 20.67 -1.35
N LYS A 32 -16.77 22.01 -1.32
CA LYS A 32 -16.63 22.79 -2.55
C LYS A 32 -15.50 22.14 -3.34
N PRO A 33 -15.69 21.72 -4.60
CA PRO A 33 -14.59 21.18 -5.38
C PRO A 33 -13.45 22.18 -5.25
N PRO A 34 -12.20 21.72 -5.00
CA PRO A 34 -11.08 22.64 -5.05
C PRO A 34 -11.19 23.40 -6.36
N PRO A 35 -10.93 24.73 -6.37
CA PRO A 35 -10.85 25.46 -7.63
C PRO A 35 -10.03 24.61 -8.59
N ALA A 36 -10.48 24.52 -9.85
CA ALA A 36 -9.79 23.73 -10.87
C ALA A 36 -8.30 23.94 -10.64
N ALA A 37 -7.59 22.85 -10.32
CA ALA A 37 -6.16 22.94 -10.08
C ALA A 37 -5.61 23.76 -11.26
N PRO A 38 -4.78 24.80 -11.01
CA PRO A 38 -4.18 25.54 -12.11
C PRO A 38 -3.70 24.50 -13.10
N GLU A 39 -4.04 24.66 -14.38
CA GLU A 39 -3.60 23.75 -15.44
C GLU A 39 -2.16 23.41 -15.11
N ARG A 40 -1.94 22.18 -14.62
CA ARG A 40 -0.60 21.76 -14.27
C ARG A 40 0.10 21.89 -15.61
N GLU A 41 1.11 22.76 -15.68
CA GLU A 41 1.96 22.75 -16.86
C GLU A 41 2.28 21.28 -17.10
N PRO A 42 2.01 20.78 -18.32
CA PRO A 42 2.22 19.37 -18.61
C PRO A 42 3.63 19.08 -18.15
N ALA A 43 3.75 18.16 -17.17
CA ALA A 43 5.05 17.79 -16.65
C ALA A 43 5.92 17.57 -17.88
N THR A 44 7.01 18.35 -18.01
CA THR A 44 7.89 18.25 -19.17
C THR A 44 8.23 16.79 -19.31
N LEU A 45 7.65 16.15 -20.33
CA LEU A 45 7.87 14.73 -20.54
C LEU A 45 9.38 14.58 -20.70
N PRO A 46 10.00 13.58 -20.04
CA PRO A 46 11.38 13.26 -20.34
C PRO A 46 11.53 13.16 -21.87
N SER A 47 12.65 13.66 -22.40
CA SER A 47 12.94 13.71 -23.83
C SER A 47 12.44 12.45 -24.54
N PRO A 48 11.74 12.55 -25.68
CA PRO A 48 11.22 11.38 -26.38
C PRO A 48 12.34 10.33 -26.56
N GLY A 49 12.17 9.16 -25.95
CA GLY A 49 13.13 8.06 -26.04
C GLY A 49 13.73 7.55 -24.73
N LEU A 50 13.53 8.23 -23.59
CA LEU A 50 13.97 7.69 -22.30
C LEU A 50 13.06 6.55 -21.83
N THR A 51 13.66 5.39 -21.55
CA THR A 51 13.00 4.21 -20.98
C THR A 51 13.09 4.23 -19.45
N LEU A 52 12.32 3.35 -18.77
CA LEU A 52 12.48 3.15 -17.32
C LEU A 52 13.90 2.70 -16.96
N LEU A 53 14.53 1.90 -17.82
CA LEU A 53 15.90 1.45 -17.62
C LEU A 53 16.87 2.64 -17.63
N ASP A 54 16.65 3.62 -18.50
CA ASP A 54 17.48 4.84 -18.55
C ASP A 54 17.28 5.74 -17.33
N LEU A 55 16.07 5.74 -16.75
CA LEU A 55 15.71 6.63 -15.65
C LEU A 55 16.08 6.07 -14.28
N VAL A 56 15.90 4.77 -14.05
CA VAL A 56 16.04 4.15 -12.72
C VAL A 56 16.93 2.89 -12.72
N GLY A 57 17.52 2.52 -13.86
CA GLY A 57 18.33 1.31 -13.99
C GLY A 57 17.49 0.03 -13.82
N GLY A 58 18.13 -1.06 -13.39
CA GLY A 58 17.45 -2.34 -13.17
C GLY A 58 17.47 -3.27 -14.38
N ARG A 59 16.46 -4.13 -14.49
CA ARG A 59 16.34 -5.14 -15.55
C ARG A 59 14.89 -5.50 -15.83
N ILE A 60 14.62 -5.98 -17.05
CA ILE A 60 13.35 -6.65 -17.37
C ILE A 60 13.43 -8.11 -16.96
N VAL A 61 12.36 -8.61 -16.35
CA VAL A 61 12.19 -10.00 -15.93
C VAL A 61 10.93 -10.55 -16.57
N GLU A 62 11.08 -11.60 -17.36
CA GLU A 62 9.94 -12.31 -17.94
C GLU A 62 9.22 -13.11 -16.85
N THR A 63 7.89 -13.01 -16.82
CA THR A 63 7.03 -13.76 -15.90
C THR A 63 5.91 -14.43 -16.67
N ALA A 64 5.20 -15.37 -16.03
CA ALA A 64 4.01 -16.00 -16.61
C ALA A 64 2.89 -15.00 -16.96
N PHE A 65 2.93 -13.78 -16.42
CA PHE A 65 1.95 -12.72 -16.63
C PHE A 65 2.49 -11.58 -17.52
N GLY A 66 3.67 -11.75 -18.12
CA GLY A 66 4.34 -10.76 -18.96
C GLY A 66 5.61 -10.18 -18.33
N PRO A 67 6.33 -9.30 -19.05
CA PRO A 67 7.57 -8.69 -18.57
C PRO A 67 7.32 -7.70 -17.44
N CYS A 68 8.20 -7.71 -16.44
CA CYS A 68 8.20 -6.77 -15.32
C CYS A 68 9.56 -6.04 -15.24
N HIS A 69 9.54 -4.74 -14.99
CA HIS A 69 10.75 -3.96 -14.72
C HIS A 69 11.10 -4.05 -13.23
N VAL A 70 12.29 -4.60 -12.92
CA VAL A 70 12.75 -4.83 -11.56
C VAL A 70 14.00 -4.01 -11.28
N VAL A 71 13.94 -3.20 -10.24
CA VAL A 71 15.09 -2.49 -9.66
C VAL A 71 15.37 -3.10 -8.30
N GLU A 72 16.64 -3.35 -8.02
CA GLU A 72 17.11 -3.88 -6.74
C GLU A 72 18.18 -2.93 -6.18
N THR A 73 18.10 -2.63 -4.90
CA THR A 73 19.08 -1.78 -4.22
C THR A 73 19.39 -2.39 -2.87
N ARG A 74 20.68 -2.46 -2.53
CA ARG A 74 21.18 -2.95 -1.25
C ARG A 74 21.65 -1.79 -0.41
N PHE A 75 21.25 -1.80 0.86
CA PHE A 75 21.67 -0.81 1.84
C PHE A 75 22.45 -1.52 2.96
N PRO A 76 23.62 -0.99 3.37
CA PRO A 76 24.33 -1.50 4.54
C PRO A 76 23.46 -1.46 5.81
N LEU A 77 23.61 -2.45 6.69
CA LEU A 77 22.83 -2.51 7.94
C LEU A 77 23.18 -1.38 8.91
N ASP A 78 24.38 -0.81 8.81
CA ASP A 78 24.84 0.33 9.61
C ASP A 78 24.43 1.69 9.01
N GLU A 79 23.82 1.71 7.82
CA GLU A 79 23.32 2.95 7.21
C GLU A 79 22.19 3.54 8.06
N ALA A 80 22.35 4.79 8.47
CA ALA A 80 21.38 5.49 9.31
C ALA A 80 20.19 6.03 8.51
N ARG A 81 18.97 5.73 8.96
CA ARG A 81 17.71 6.28 8.46
C ARG A 81 16.88 6.80 9.63
N GLY A 82 16.52 8.08 9.60
CA GLY A 82 15.77 8.71 10.70
C GLY A 82 16.51 8.67 12.06
N GLY A 83 17.85 8.64 12.04
CA GLY A 83 18.68 8.60 13.24
C GLY A 83 19.02 7.21 13.78
N TRP A 84 18.53 6.14 13.15
CA TRP A 84 18.79 4.76 13.56
C TRP A 84 19.45 3.95 12.44
N PRO A 85 20.40 3.06 12.72
CA PRO A 85 20.92 2.15 11.70
C PRO A 85 19.81 1.21 11.23
N LEU A 86 19.75 0.90 9.94
CA LEU A 86 18.72 0.05 9.36
C LEU A 86 18.63 -1.31 10.05
N GLY A 87 19.79 -1.88 10.41
CA GLY A 87 19.91 -3.13 11.14
C GLY A 87 19.39 -3.11 12.58
N ALA A 88 19.05 -1.95 13.16
CA ALA A 88 18.45 -1.87 14.49
C ALA A 88 17.15 -2.68 14.59
N ALA A 89 16.41 -2.80 13.48
CA ALA A 89 15.18 -3.60 13.41
C ALA A 89 15.43 -5.08 13.77
N LEU A 90 16.62 -5.62 13.45
CA LEU A 90 16.97 -7.03 13.71
C LEU A 90 17.14 -7.34 15.21
N ALA A 91 17.27 -6.31 16.05
CA ALA A 91 17.39 -6.42 17.50
C ALA A 91 16.08 -6.14 18.24
N ILE A 92 14.98 -5.84 17.53
CA ILE A 92 13.67 -5.62 18.14
C ILE A 92 13.16 -6.94 18.72
N ASP A 93 12.80 -6.91 20.00
CA ASP A 93 12.18 -8.03 20.70
C ASP A 93 10.79 -8.33 20.11
N GLY A 94 10.51 -9.61 19.86
CA GLY A 94 9.19 -10.06 19.41
C GLY A 94 8.07 -9.68 20.39
N ALA A 95 8.35 -9.55 21.69
CA ALA A 95 7.38 -9.01 22.65
C ALA A 95 6.94 -7.57 22.29
N ALA A 96 7.87 -6.74 21.81
CA ALA A 96 7.54 -5.39 21.34
C ALA A 96 6.72 -5.45 20.04
N VAL A 97 7.05 -6.37 19.13
CA VAL A 97 6.26 -6.60 17.90
C VAL A 97 4.82 -6.99 18.26
N ALA A 98 4.64 -7.96 19.15
CA ALA A 98 3.34 -8.43 19.61
C ALA A 98 2.50 -7.32 20.26
N ALA A 99 3.14 -6.47 21.08
CA ALA A 99 2.49 -5.32 21.68
C ALA A 99 2.03 -4.30 20.61
N CYS A 100 2.90 -3.97 19.65
CA CYS A 100 2.59 -3.03 18.57
C CYS A 100 1.51 -3.55 17.61
N SER A 101 1.54 -4.85 17.29
CA SER A 101 0.54 -5.48 16.41
C SER A 101 -0.78 -5.81 17.13
N ARG A 102 -0.79 -5.78 18.47
CA ARG A 102 -1.89 -6.31 19.31
C ARG A 102 -2.20 -7.77 18.97
N ASN A 103 -1.15 -8.55 18.76
CA ASN A 103 -1.25 -9.98 18.43
C ASN A 103 -0.13 -10.73 19.14
N GLU A 104 -0.48 -11.54 20.15
CA GLU A 104 0.47 -12.33 20.93
C GLU A 104 1.20 -13.40 20.10
N GLU A 105 0.60 -13.87 19.00
CA GLU A 105 1.26 -14.83 18.09
C GLU A 105 2.52 -14.24 17.43
N MET A 106 2.64 -12.90 17.40
CA MET A 106 3.80 -12.20 16.86
C MET A 106 4.99 -12.16 17.82
N ALA A 107 4.89 -12.74 19.03
CA ALA A 107 5.99 -12.80 19.98
C ALA A 107 7.22 -13.57 19.44
N GLY A 108 7.01 -14.47 18.47
CA GLY A 108 8.08 -15.19 17.77
C GLY A 108 8.50 -14.57 16.44
N PHE A 109 8.07 -13.35 16.13
CA PHE A 109 8.36 -12.69 14.85
C PHE A 109 9.86 -12.42 14.69
N ASP A 110 10.43 -12.84 13.56
CA ASP A 110 11.83 -12.63 13.21
C ASP A 110 11.94 -11.76 11.96
N PHE A 111 12.48 -10.55 12.11
CA PHE A 111 12.69 -9.62 11.01
C PHE A 111 13.60 -10.17 9.90
N ARG A 112 14.51 -11.11 10.21
CA ARG A 112 15.37 -11.78 9.21
C ARG A 112 14.58 -12.67 8.25
N ARG A 113 13.32 -12.99 8.59
CA ARG A 113 12.42 -13.84 7.81
C ARG A 113 11.21 -13.06 7.30
N ALA A 114 11.20 -11.75 7.48
CA ALA A 114 10.11 -10.88 7.10
C ALA A 114 10.34 -10.25 5.71
N ALA A 115 9.24 -10.01 5.00
CA ALA A 115 9.20 -9.13 3.84
C ALA A 115 8.30 -7.94 4.16
N PHE A 116 8.80 -6.74 3.87
CA PHE A 116 8.05 -5.50 3.94
C PHE A 116 7.49 -5.22 2.55
N ILE A 117 6.18 -5.03 2.44
CA ILE A 117 5.50 -4.85 1.17
C ILE A 117 4.80 -3.50 1.18
N ASP A 118 5.03 -2.74 0.11
CA ASP A 118 4.30 -1.51 -0.20
C ASP A 118 3.83 -1.57 -1.65
N THR A 119 2.64 -1.05 -1.94
CA THR A 119 2.06 -1.15 -3.29
C THR A 119 1.46 0.17 -3.72
N GLU A 120 1.80 0.62 -4.92
CA GLU A 120 1.07 1.68 -5.59
C GLU A 120 0.01 1.08 -6.51
N THR A 121 -1.22 1.56 -6.34
CA THR A 121 -2.39 0.98 -6.98
C THR A 121 -3.13 2.00 -7.83
N SER A 122 -3.73 1.54 -8.93
CA SER A 122 -4.65 2.33 -9.73
C SER A 122 -6.02 1.67 -9.77
N GLY A 123 -7.06 2.50 -9.65
CA GLY A 123 -8.43 2.06 -9.84
C GLY A 123 -8.72 1.80 -11.32
N LEU A 124 -9.50 0.75 -11.60
CA LEU A 124 -10.06 0.50 -12.92
C LEU A 124 -11.39 1.24 -13.03
N SER A 125 -11.55 2.03 -14.10
CA SER A 125 -12.79 2.74 -14.39
C SER A 125 -13.99 1.79 -14.46
N GLY A 126 -15.14 2.21 -13.91
CA GLY A 126 -16.37 1.41 -13.91
C GLY A 126 -16.52 0.40 -12.76
N GLY A 127 -15.61 0.41 -11.77
CA GLY A 127 -15.73 -0.45 -10.58
C GLY A 127 -15.20 -1.87 -10.78
N ALA A 128 -14.46 -2.12 -11.86
CA ALA A 128 -13.91 -3.44 -12.20
C ALA A 128 -12.79 -3.92 -11.26
N GLY A 129 -12.31 -3.06 -10.35
CA GLY A 129 -11.32 -3.42 -9.34
C GLY A 129 -10.19 -2.40 -9.20
N THR A 130 -9.13 -2.81 -8.53
CA THR A 130 -7.90 -2.04 -8.31
C THR A 130 -6.73 -2.94 -8.63
N PHE A 131 -5.73 -2.42 -9.34
CA PHE A 131 -4.52 -3.16 -9.72
C PHE A 131 -3.27 -2.47 -9.16
N ALA A 132 -2.36 -3.25 -8.57
CA ALA A 132 -1.05 -2.78 -8.15
C ALA A 132 -0.11 -2.73 -9.36
N PHE A 133 0.22 -1.52 -9.83
CA PHE A 133 1.10 -1.34 -10.98
C PHE A 133 2.57 -1.22 -10.58
N MET A 134 2.84 -0.99 -9.29
CA MET A 134 4.19 -1.02 -8.73
C MET A 134 4.13 -1.64 -7.34
N VAL A 135 5.11 -2.51 -7.05
CA VAL A 135 5.23 -3.24 -5.79
C VAL A 135 6.66 -3.06 -5.27
N GLY A 136 6.77 -2.49 -4.08
CA GLY A 136 8.02 -2.43 -3.31
C GLY A 136 8.13 -3.62 -2.38
N ILE A 137 9.30 -4.27 -2.37
CA ILE A 137 9.61 -5.36 -1.44
C ILE A 137 10.94 -5.04 -0.77
N GLY A 138 10.96 -5.07 0.56
CA GLY A 138 12.17 -4.97 1.38
C GLY A 138 12.38 -6.23 2.20
N THR A 139 13.63 -6.69 2.29
CA THR A 139 14.04 -7.83 3.11
C THR A 139 15.39 -7.53 3.75
N PHE A 140 15.70 -8.22 4.86
CA PHE A 140 17.06 -8.34 5.36
C PHE A 140 17.71 -9.59 4.76
N GLU A 141 18.96 -9.48 4.30
CA GLU A 141 19.77 -10.58 3.74
C GLU A 141 21.15 -10.67 4.38
#